data_AF-A0A8T4WUF7-F1
#
_entry.id   AF-A0A8T4WUF7-F1
#
_cell.length_a   1.000
_cell.length_b   1.000
_cell.length_c   1.000
_cell.angle_alpha   90.00
_cell.angle_beta   90.00
_cell.angle_gamma   90.00
#
_symmetry.space_group_name_H-M   'P 1'
#
loop_
_entity.id
_entity.type
_entity.pdbx_description
1 polymer ?
#
loop_
_entity_poly.entity_id
_entity_poly.type
_entity_poly.pdbx_seq_one_letter_code
_entity_poly.pdbx_strand_id
1 'polypeptide(L)'
;DEFASREGLIFSGRIDNMLGATNQITFDQHKEIQDKICEEYPINLSMSIGTGETPKEAQEKASQALQEHGSSQSKERQKILTGNELTQEDESWVEIAHIDVNHATPITDNEPFYHTHQLIQNVYTHLTQELPKYGALVFFTGGDNFMAFANKTKKSDLRETFELINKETGVKLKAGIGKAQNAEKAAGLADKALDAIRAGECEGQILVKRLDLE
;
A
#
# COMPACT_ATOMS: atom_id res chain seq x y z
N ASP A 1 0.80 -5.78 -13.86
CA ASP A 1 1.98 -6.28 -14.59
C ASP A 1 2.89 -5.17 -15.10
N GLU A 2 2.37 -4.21 -15.87
CA GLU A 2 3.20 -3.12 -16.42
C GLU A 2 4.03 -2.35 -15.38
N PHE A 3 3.43 -1.95 -14.26
CA PHE A 3 4.14 -1.32 -13.15
C PHE A 3 5.08 -2.27 -12.41
N ALA A 4 4.67 -3.54 -12.22
CA ALA A 4 5.48 -4.54 -11.53
C ALA A 4 6.77 -4.88 -12.30
N SER A 5 6.72 -4.92 -13.64
CA SER A 5 7.91 -5.09 -14.48
C SER A 5 8.94 -3.96 -14.36
N ARG A 6 8.58 -2.86 -13.68
CA ARG A 6 9.38 -1.68 -13.41
C ARG A 6 9.53 -1.45 -11.89
N GLU A 7 9.45 -2.52 -11.10
CA GLU A 7 9.63 -2.52 -9.64
C GLU A 7 8.60 -1.66 -8.85
N GLY A 8 7.48 -1.31 -9.48
CA GLY A 8 6.35 -0.61 -8.87
C GLY A 8 5.34 -1.56 -8.23
N LEU A 9 4.50 -1.03 -7.34
CA LEU A 9 3.44 -1.79 -6.68
C LEU A 9 2.14 -1.02 -6.70
N ILE A 10 1.09 -1.63 -7.26
CA ILE A 10 -0.25 -1.03 -7.39
C ILE A 10 -1.25 -1.83 -6.56
N PHE A 11 -2.08 -1.13 -5.80
CA PHE A 11 -3.24 -1.67 -5.13
C PHE A 11 -4.53 -1.11 -5.72
N SER A 12 -5.56 -1.95 -5.78
CA SER A 12 -6.91 -1.49 -6.07
C SER A 12 -7.47 -0.80 -4.82
N GLY A 13 -7.87 0.47 -4.95
CA GLY A 13 -8.70 1.13 -3.94
C GLY A 13 -10.15 0.78 -4.20
N ARG A 14 -10.85 1.67 -4.89
CA ARG A 14 -12.09 1.29 -5.58
C ARG A 14 -11.71 0.62 -6.90
N ILE A 15 -12.47 -0.33 -7.41
CA ILE A 15 -12.14 -1.04 -8.66
C ILE A 15 -11.83 -0.08 -9.83
N ASP A 16 -12.46 1.10 -9.84
CA ASP A 16 -12.28 2.19 -10.81
C ASP A 16 -11.11 3.15 -10.50
N ASN A 17 -10.47 3.03 -9.34
CA ASN A 17 -9.36 3.88 -8.87
C ASN A 17 -8.27 3.07 -8.17
N MET A 18 -7.09 3.05 -8.77
CA MET A 18 -5.92 2.36 -8.25
C MET A 18 -4.91 3.36 -7.68
N LEU A 19 -4.13 2.91 -6.70
CA LEU A 19 -3.06 3.70 -6.10
C LEU A 19 -1.81 2.83 -6.01
N GLY A 20 -0.65 3.38 -6.32
CA GLY A 20 0.58 2.64 -6.18
C GLY A 20 1.80 3.49 -5.86
N ALA A 21 2.84 2.80 -5.43
CA ALA A 21 4.16 3.37 -5.25
C ALA A 21 4.97 3.11 -6.54
N THR A 22 5.42 4.20 -7.15
CA THR A 22 6.08 4.21 -8.46
C THR A 22 7.45 4.90 -8.40
N ASN A 23 8.09 4.87 -7.24
CA ASN A 23 9.49 5.29 -7.07
C ASN A 23 10.37 4.66 -8.16
N GLN A 24 11.27 5.45 -8.75
CA GLN A 24 12.15 5.08 -9.87
C GLN A 24 11.42 4.84 -11.21
N ILE A 25 10.10 5.07 -11.30
CA ILE A 25 9.35 5.02 -12.55
C ILE A 25 9.13 6.46 -13.05
N THR A 26 9.72 6.80 -14.19
CA THR A 26 9.70 8.16 -14.75
C THR A 26 8.34 8.53 -15.32
N PHE A 27 8.12 9.82 -15.56
CA PHE A 27 6.91 10.29 -16.26
C PHE A 27 6.73 9.63 -17.63
N ASP A 28 7.81 9.51 -18.41
CA ASP A 28 7.78 8.87 -19.74
C ASP A 28 7.40 7.38 -19.63
N GLN A 29 7.92 6.67 -18.61
CA GLN A 29 7.51 5.29 -18.38
C GLN A 29 6.04 5.18 -17.98
N HIS A 30 5.49 6.11 -17.19
CA HIS A 30 4.04 6.14 -16.91
C HIS A 30 3.23 6.35 -18.20
N LYS A 31 3.72 7.19 -19.11
CA LYS A 31 3.10 7.41 -20.42
C LYS A 31 3.09 6.16 -21.27
N GLU A 32 4.22 5.44 -21.36
CA GLU A 32 4.28 4.15 -22.07
C GLU A 32 3.26 3.14 -21.53
N ILE A 33 3.13 3.06 -20.20
CA ILE A 33 2.16 2.17 -19.54
C ILE A 33 0.74 2.60 -19.87
N GLN A 34 0.43 3.90 -19.80
CA GLN A 34 -0.88 4.45 -20.12
C GLN A 34 -1.27 4.14 -21.57
N ASP A 35 -0.37 4.40 -22.52
CA ASP A 35 -0.59 4.17 -23.94
C ASP A 35 -0.86 2.69 -24.21
N LYS A 36 -0.02 1.80 -23.68
CA LYS A 36 -0.19 0.35 -23.82
C LYS A 36 -1.53 -0.15 -23.27
N ILE A 37 -1.93 0.29 -22.06
CA ILE A 37 -3.21 -0.11 -21.47
C ILE A 37 -4.39 0.41 -22.31
N CYS A 38 -4.31 1.64 -22.83
CA CYS A 38 -5.36 2.21 -23.66
C CYS A 38 -5.42 1.62 -25.08
N GLU A 39 -4.35 0.98 -25.55
CA GLU A 39 -4.33 0.23 -26.81
C GLU A 39 -4.93 -1.17 -26.65
N GLU A 40 -4.67 -1.83 -25.51
CA GLU A 40 -5.12 -3.20 -25.25
C GLU A 40 -6.58 -3.25 -24.77
N TYR A 41 -7.04 -2.23 -24.03
CA TYR A 41 -8.37 -2.19 -23.44
C TYR A 41 -9.15 -0.94 -23.90
N PRO A 42 -10.47 -1.05 -24.11
CA PRO A 42 -11.32 0.07 -24.55
C PRO A 42 -11.63 1.04 -23.40
N ILE A 43 -10.59 1.58 -22.75
CA ILE A 43 -10.68 2.49 -21.61
C ILE A 43 -9.84 3.75 -21.82
N ASN A 44 -10.23 4.84 -21.15
CA ASN A 44 -9.44 6.06 -21.06
C ASN A 44 -8.81 6.14 -19.67
N LEU A 45 -7.63 5.55 -19.51
CA LEU A 45 -6.90 5.60 -18.25
C LEU A 45 -6.29 6.98 -18.05
N SER A 46 -6.58 7.63 -16.93
CA SER A 46 -5.84 8.82 -16.50
C SER A 46 -4.96 8.47 -15.31
N MET A 47 -3.79 9.09 -15.24
CA MET A 47 -2.82 8.94 -14.17
C MET A 47 -2.41 10.30 -13.64
N SER A 48 -2.04 10.34 -12.36
CA SER A 48 -1.34 11.48 -11.79
C SER A 48 -0.26 11.01 -10.83
N ILE A 49 0.82 11.78 -10.76
CA ILE A 49 1.99 11.48 -9.93
C ILE A 49 2.11 12.55 -8.86
N GLY A 50 2.28 12.14 -7.61
CA GLY A 50 2.47 13.05 -6.48
C GLY A 50 3.58 12.56 -5.58
N THR A 51 4.33 13.50 -5.00
CA THR A 51 5.45 13.22 -4.11
C THR A 51 5.24 13.92 -2.76
N GLY A 52 5.65 13.27 -1.68
CA GLY A 52 5.51 13.78 -0.32
C GLY A 52 6.31 12.94 0.65
N GLU A 53 6.48 13.44 1.88
CA GLU A 53 7.20 12.70 2.92
C GLU A 53 6.41 11.49 3.43
N THR A 54 5.08 11.54 3.28
CA THR A 54 4.15 10.47 3.66
C THR A 54 3.31 10.01 2.47
N PRO A 55 2.88 8.74 2.43
CA PRO A 55 2.00 8.23 1.38
C PRO A 55 0.70 9.02 1.25
N LYS A 56 0.12 9.44 2.37
CA LYS A 56 -1.08 10.28 2.41
C LYS A 56 -0.87 11.63 1.70
N GLU A 57 0.22 12.32 2.00
CA GLU A 57 0.54 13.59 1.34
C GLU A 57 0.75 13.41 -0.17
N ALA A 58 1.49 12.37 -0.56
CA ALA A 58 1.77 12.07 -1.95
C ALA A 58 0.47 11.83 -2.76
N GLN A 59 -0.45 11.02 -2.23
CA GLN A 59 -1.71 10.74 -2.92
C GLN A 59 -2.65 11.96 -2.95
N GLU A 60 -2.65 12.81 -1.91
CA GLU A 60 -3.45 14.05 -1.88
C GLU A 60 -3.00 14.99 -3.00
N LYS A 61 -1.68 15.18 -3.17
CA LYS A 61 -1.11 15.97 -4.26
C LYS A 61 -1.41 15.37 -5.64
N ALA A 62 -1.24 14.05 -5.79
CA ALA A 62 -1.58 13.36 -7.03
C ALA A 62 -3.07 13.55 -7.38
N SER A 63 -3.95 13.39 -6.39
CA SER A 63 -5.39 13.58 -6.54
C SER A 63 -5.74 15.01 -6.94
N GLN A 64 -5.12 16.01 -6.30
CA GLN A 64 -5.32 17.42 -6.63
C GLN A 64 -4.91 17.73 -8.08
N ALA A 65 -3.71 17.31 -8.49
CA ALA A 65 -3.23 17.53 -9.85
C ALA A 65 -4.19 16.96 -10.91
N LEU A 66 -4.81 15.82 -10.60
CA LEU A 66 -5.78 15.19 -11.49
C LEU A 66 -7.15 15.91 -11.49
N GLN A 67 -7.57 16.46 -10.34
CA GLN A 67 -8.82 17.22 -10.19
C GLN A 67 -8.77 18.58 -10.90
N GLU A 68 -7.59 19.19 -11.03
CA GLU A 68 -7.38 20.42 -11.79
C GLU A 68 -7.71 20.26 -13.29
N HIS A 69 -7.71 19.02 -13.79
CA HIS A 69 -8.10 18.67 -15.15
C HIS A 69 -9.60 18.32 -15.29
N GLY A 70 -10.40 18.62 -14.26
CA GLY A 70 -11.85 18.50 -14.28
C GLY A 70 -12.40 17.18 -13.69
N SER A 71 -13.74 17.12 -13.67
CA SER A 71 -14.49 16.00 -13.09
C SER A 71 -14.14 14.66 -13.73
N SER A 72 -14.14 13.58 -12.95
CA SER A 72 -13.96 12.20 -13.43
C SER A 72 -15.04 11.74 -14.41
N GLN A 73 -16.16 12.46 -14.49
CA GLN A 73 -17.25 12.21 -15.45
C GLN A 73 -17.19 13.12 -16.69
N SER A 74 -16.19 14.03 -16.77
CA SER A 74 -16.05 14.92 -17.91
C SER A 74 -15.63 14.15 -19.15
N LYS A 75 -16.37 14.33 -20.26
CA LYS A 75 -15.99 13.77 -21.56
C LYS A 75 -14.72 14.38 -22.14
N GLU A 76 -14.34 15.56 -21.67
CA GLU A 76 -13.13 16.29 -22.12
C GLU A 76 -11.87 15.80 -21.39
N ARG A 77 -12.03 15.15 -20.24
CA ARG A 77 -10.92 14.59 -19.46
C ARG A 77 -10.60 13.18 -19.96
N GLN A 78 -9.73 13.09 -20.96
CA GLN A 78 -9.30 11.82 -21.55
C GLN A 78 -7.78 11.68 -21.49
N LYS A 79 -7.32 10.51 -21.03
CA LYS A 79 -5.90 10.13 -21.00
C LYS A 79 -4.99 11.20 -20.37
N ILE A 80 -5.43 11.80 -19.26
CA ILE A 80 -4.59 12.77 -18.55
C ILE A 80 -3.43 12.02 -17.91
N LEU A 81 -2.22 12.54 -18.08
CA LEU A 81 -1.04 12.20 -17.29
C LEU A 81 -0.45 13.52 -16.79
N THR A 82 -0.36 13.68 -15.47
CA THR A 82 0.03 14.94 -14.84
C THR A 82 0.72 14.73 -13.49
N GLY A 83 1.21 15.80 -12.89
CA GLY A 83 1.95 15.76 -11.64
C GLY A 83 3.46 15.64 -11.85
N ASN A 84 4.20 15.45 -10.77
CA ASN A 84 5.65 15.43 -10.79
C ASN A 84 6.16 14.17 -10.10
N GLU A 85 7.01 13.41 -10.79
CA GLU A 85 7.80 12.34 -10.18
C GLU A 85 8.90 12.88 -9.27
N LEU A 86 9.47 11.98 -8.48
CA LEU A 86 10.66 12.28 -7.70
C LEU A 86 11.88 12.28 -8.64
N THR A 87 12.64 13.38 -8.66
CA THR A 87 13.79 13.53 -9.58
C THR A 87 15.14 13.23 -8.93
N GLN A 88 15.19 13.11 -7.61
CA GLN A 88 16.41 12.81 -6.85
C GLN A 88 16.34 11.38 -6.30
N GLU A 89 17.13 10.46 -6.85
CA GLU A 89 17.12 9.04 -6.46
C GLU A 89 17.54 8.84 -4.99
N ASP A 90 18.43 9.68 -4.49
CA ASP A 90 18.99 9.64 -3.13
C ASP A 90 17.91 9.90 -2.06
N GLU A 91 16.84 10.62 -2.44
CA GLU A 91 15.68 10.90 -1.59
C GLU A 91 14.56 9.87 -1.78
N SER A 92 14.73 8.88 -2.68
CA SER A 92 13.73 7.88 -3.00
C SER A 92 13.82 6.67 -2.06
N TRP A 93 12.85 6.54 -1.17
CA TRP A 93 12.61 5.28 -0.47
C TRP A 93 11.14 4.99 -0.30
N VAL A 94 10.84 3.70 -0.11
CA VAL A 94 9.52 3.16 0.17
C VAL A 94 9.61 2.32 1.44
N GLU A 95 8.67 2.54 2.37
CA GLU A 95 8.44 1.67 3.52
C GLU A 95 7.09 0.99 3.35
N ILE A 96 7.09 -0.35 3.35
CA ILE A 96 5.88 -1.17 3.27
C ILE A 96 5.75 -1.98 4.54
N ALA A 97 4.60 -1.91 5.19
CA ALA A 97 4.22 -2.82 6.26
C ALA A 97 3.29 -3.91 5.70
N HIS A 98 3.73 -5.16 5.72
CA HIS A 98 2.88 -6.33 5.48
C HIS A 98 2.31 -6.80 6.81
N ILE A 99 0.99 -6.60 6.98
CA ILE A 99 0.22 -6.85 8.19
C ILE A 99 -0.61 -8.12 8.01
N ASP A 100 -0.65 -8.98 9.02
CA ASP A 100 -1.31 -10.28 8.99
C ASP A 100 -1.99 -10.56 10.34
N VAL A 101 -3.12 -11.29 10.29
CA VAL A 101 -3.86 -11.73 11.47
C VAL A 101 -3.22 -12.97 12.10
N ASN A 102 -2.91 -12.89 13.40
CA ASN A 102 -2.45 -14.07 14.13
C ASN A 102 -3.53 -15.15 14.19
N HIS A 103 -3.14 -16.38 13.88
CA HIS A 103 -4.00 -17.56 13.98
C HIS A 103 -5.31 -17.43 13.20
N ALA A 104 -5.27 -16.86 11.98
CA ALA A 104 -6.44 -16.84 11.11
C ALA A 104 -6.94 -18.27 10.80
N THR A 105 -6.06 -19.28 10.68
CA THR A 105 -6.45 -20.65 10.32
C THR A 105 -7.39 -21.31 11.34
N PRO A 106 -7.11 -21.31 12.67
CA PRO A 106 -8.10 -21.75 13.65
C PRO A 106 -9.44 -20.98 13.60
N ILE A 107 -9.43 -19.69 13.24
CA ILE A 107 -10.68 -18.92 13.08
C ILE A 107 -11.42 -19.39 11.82
N THR A 108 -10.74 -19.50 10.68
CA THR A 108 -11.33 -19.94 9.41
C THR A 108 -11.83 -21.39 9.44
N ASP A 109 -11.21 -22.25 10.23
CA ASP A 109 -11.55 -23.68 10.28
C ASP A 109 -12.73 -23.98 11.22
N ASN A 110 -13.04 -23.07 12.16
CA ASN A 110 -14.08 -23.29 13.18
C ASN A 110 -15.27 -22.33 13.04
N GLU A 111 -15.12 -21.21 12.33
CA GLU A 111 -16.20 -20.26 12.09
C GLU A 111 -16.74 -20.35 10.66
N PRO A 112 -18.04 -20.12 10.44
CA PRO A 112 -18.60 -19.95 9.11
C PRO A 112 -17.83 -18.89 8.32
N PHE A 113 -17.58 -19.16 7.04
CA PHE A 113 -16.81 -18.28 6.15
C PHE A 113 -17.24 -16.80 6.23
N TYR A 114 -18.55 -16.53 6.28
CA TYR A 114 -19.04 -15.15 6.29
C TYR A 114 -18.76 -14.42 7.61
N HIS A 115 -18.70 -15.12 8.75
CA HIS A 115 -18.28 -14.52 10.01
C HIS A 115 -16.80 -14.12 9.96
N THR A 116 -15.95 -15.00 9.45
CA THR A 116 -14.53 -14.69 9.27
C THR A 116 -14.34 -13.54 8.29
N HIS A 117 -15.10 -13.52 7.19
CA HIS A 117 -15.11 -12.39 6.26
C HIS A 117 -15.47 -11.07 6.98
N GLN A 118 -16.54 -11.05 7.78
CA GLN A 118 -16.93 -9.85 8.55
C GLN A 118 -15.85 -9.42 9.54
N LEU A 119 -15.19 -10.36 10.21
CA LEU A 119 -14.08 -10.06 11.13
C LEU A 119 -12.91 -9.40 10.39
N ILE A 120 -12.50 -9.94 9.24
CA ILE A 120 -11.43 -9.38 8.41
C ILE A 120 -11.82 -7.98 7.90
N GLN A 121 -13.07 -7.77 7.47
CA GLN A 121 -13.54 -6.44 7.05
C GLN A 121 -13.56 -5.44 8.21
N ASN A 122 -13.92 -5.88 9.41
CA ASN A 122 -13.85 -5.05 10.61
C ASN A 122 -12.39 -4.66 10.91
N VAL A 123 -11.45 -5.60 10.92
CA VAL A 123 -10.02 -5.31 11.10
C VAL A 123 -9.53 -4.31 10.04
N TYR A 124 -9.88 -4.53 8.77
CA TYR A 124 -9.51 -3.62 7.69
C TYR A 124 -10.06 -2.20 7.90
N THR A 125 -11.30 -2.09 8.37
CA THR A 125 -11.93 -0.80 8.67
C THR A 125 -11.16 -0.05 9.76
N HIS A 126 -10.76 -0.73 10.84
CA HIS A 126 -9.97 -0.09 11.89
C HIS A 126 -8.58 0.33 11.38
N LEU A 127 -7.90 -0.53 10.61
CA LEU A 127 -6.60 -0.18 10.01
C LEU A 127 -6.69 1.06 9.10
N THR A 128 -7.73 1.13 8.27
CA THR A 128 -7.96 2.25 7.33
C THR A 128 -8.48 3.52 8.01
N GLN A 129 -8.96 3.44 9.26
CA GLN A 129 -9.30 4.61 10.07
C GLN A 129 -8.10 5.14 10.87
N GLU A 130 -7.27 4.25 11.41
CA GLU A 130 -6.19 4.62 12.32
C GLU A 130 -4.89 4.98 11.59
N LEU A 131 -4.40 4.13 10.69
CA LEU A 131 -3.07 4.33 10.07
C LEU A 131 -2.94 5.60 9.23
N PRO A 132 -3.99 6.11 8.53
CA PRO A 132 -3.93 7.40 7.86
C PRO A 132 -3.73 8.61 8.77
N LYS A 133 -3.96 8.49 10.08
CA LYS A 133 -3.62 9.54 11.05
C LYS A 133 -2.10 9.74 11.17
N TYR A 134 -1.33 8.72 10.83
CA TYR A 134 0.14 8.72 10.80
C TYR A 134 0.71 8.82 9.38
N GLY A 135 -0.13 9.14 8.38
CA GLY A 135 0.26 9.32 6.99
C GLY A 135 0.31 8.03 6.15
N ALA A 136 0.07 6.87 6.73
CA ALA A 136 0.06 5.59 6.01
C ALA A 136 -1.24 5.37 5.21
N LEU A 137 -1.18 4.50 4.20
CA LEU A 137 -2.33 4.07 3.40
C LEU A 137 -2.38 2.55 3.39
N VAL A 138 -3.54 1.97 3.73
CA VAL A 138 -3.71 0.53 3.93
C VAL A 138 -4.59 -0.07 2.84
N PHE A 139 -4.21 -1.25 2.36
CA PHE A 139 -4.89 -1.99 1.30
C PHE A 139 -5.05 -3.45 1.73
N PHE A 140 -6.21 -4.03 1.40
CA PHE A 140 -6.46 -5.46 1.57
C PHE A 140 -5.80 -6.25 0.43
N THR A 141 -5.01 -7.28 0.76
CA THR A 141 -4.27 -8.08 -0.23
C THR A 141 -4.77 -9.52 -0.36
N GLY A 142 -5.75 -9.92 0.46
CA GLY A 142 -6.42 -11.21 0.34
C GLY A 142 -6.26 -12.10 1.58
N GLY A 143 -7.26 -12.96 1.80
CA GLY A 143 -7.33 -13.81 2.98
C GLY A 143 -7.39 -12.97 4.25
N ASP A 144 -6.30 -12.98 5.00
CA ASP A 144 -6.07 -12.30 6.27
C ASP A 144 -4.92 -11.27 6.23
N ASN A 145 -4.49 -10.91 5.02
CA ASN A 145 -3.33 -10.04 4.79
C ASN A 145 -3.75 -8.63 4.37
N PHE A 146 -2.98 -7.66 4.83
CA PHE A 146 -3.06 -6.26 4.47
C PHE A 146 -1.66 -5.74 4.17
N MET A 147 -1.54 -4.77 3.27
CA MET A 147 -0.31 -4.04 3.05
C MET A 147 -0.56 -2.55 3.26
N ALA A 148 0.41 -1.88 3.87
CA ALA A 148 0.37 -0.44 4.03
C ALA A 148 1.63 0.21 3.44
N PHE A 149 1.44 1.23 2.61
CA PHE A 149 2.50 2.22 2.39
C PHE A 149 2.63 3.02 3.69
N ALA A 150 3.83 3.02 4.27
CA ALA A 150 4.04 3.39 5.66
C ALA A 150 5.27 4.29 5.89
N ASN A 151 5.74 5.03 4.88
CA ASN A 151 6.85 5.96 5.06
C ASN A 151 6.57 6.90 6.25
N LYS A 152 7.56 7.00 7.15
CA LYS A 152 7.54 7.83 8.38
C LYS A 152 6.58 7.33 9.47
N THR A 153 5.80 6.27 9.24
CA THR A 153 4.99 5.64 10.28
C THR A 153 5.90 4.90 11.26
N LYS A 154 5.82 5.22 12.55
CA LYS A 154 6.70 4.61 13.54
C LYS A 154 6.21 3.22 13.93
N LYS A 155 7.14 2.40 14.39
CA LYS A 155 6.82 1.09 15.00
C LYS A 155 5.85 1.22 16.20
N SER A 156 5.92 2.33 16.95
CA SER A 156 4.97 2.62 18.03
C SER A 156 3.55 2.80 17.52
N ASP A 157 3.38 3.54 16.42
CA ASP A 157 2.08 3.89 15.85
C ASP A 157 1.33 2.64 15.37
N LEU A 158 2.06 1.71 14.72
CA LEU A 158 1.55 0.39 14.36
C LEU A 158 1.19 -0.45 15.59
N ARG A 159 2.04 -0.43 16.63
CA ARG A 159 1.79 -1.20 17.86
C ARG A 159 0.52 -0.70 18.57
N GLU A 160 0.37 0.61 18.72
CA GLU A 160 -0.80 1.24 19.34
C GLU A 160 -2.07 0.91 18.54
N THR A 161 -2.00 0.97 17.21
CA THR A 161 -3.10 0.56 16.32
C THR A 161 -3.47 -0.91 16.52
N PHE A 162 -2.48 -1.82 16.61
CA PHE A 162 -2.74 -3.24 16.82
C PHE A 162 -3.32 -3.54 18.20
N GLU A 163 -2.89 -2.81 19.23
CA GLU A 163 -3.43 -2.92 20.58
C GLU A 163 -4.90 -2.44 20.64
N LEU A 164 -5.22 -1.35 19.95
CA LEU A 164 -6.60 -0.87 19.81
C LEU A 164 -7.48 -1.91 19.11
N ILE A 165 -7.05 -2.44 17.95
CA ILE A 165 -7.78 -3.46 17.21
C ILE A 165 -7.99 -4.71 18.06
N ASN A 166 -6.95 -5.16 18.78
CA ASN A 166 -7.07 -6.32 19.67
C ASN A 166 -8.07 -6.07 20.80
N LYS A 167 -8.12 -4.86 21.35
CA LYS A 167 -9.10 -4.51 22.38
C LYS A 167 -10.55 -4.52 21.85
N GLU A 168 -10.76 -4.07 20.61
CA GLU A 168 -12.10 -3.92 20.02
C GLU A 168 -12.62 -5.19 19.36
N THR A 169 -11.73 -6.00 18.80
CA THR A 169 -12.09 -7.18 17.99
C THR A 169 -11.63 -8.51 18.59
N GLY A 170 -10.74 -8.48 19.59
CA GLY A 170 -10.07 -9.68 20.11
C GLY A 170 -8.99 -10.24 19.19
N VAL A 171 -8.72 -9.60 18.05
CA VAL A 171 -7.77 -10.06 17.04
C VAL A 171 -6.39 -9.46 17.27
N LYS A 172 -5.38 -10.33 17.34
CA LYS A 172 -3.98 -9.91 17.38
C LYS A 172 -3.42 -9.84 15.97
N LEU A 173 -2.64 -8.79 15.71
CA LEU A 173 -1.97 -8.58 14.43
C LEU A 173 -0.46 -8.70 14.58
N LYS A 174 0.20 -9.02 13.47
CA LYS A 174 1.66 -8.91 13.33
C LYS A 174 1.99 -8.19 12.03
N ALA A 175 3.19 -7.61 11.94
CA ALA A 175 3.65 -6.97 10.72
C ALA A 175 5.15 -7.10 10.47
N GLY A 176 5.50 -7.46 9.24
CA GLY A 176 6.84 -7.25 8.70
C GLY A 176 6.91 -5.89 8.02
N ILE A 177 7.95 -5.10 8.29
CA ILE A 177 8.18 -3.81 7.66
C ILE A 177 9.44 -3.90 6.80
N GLY A 178 9.32 -3.57 5.52
CA GLY A 178 10.42 -3.51 4.58
C GLY A 178 10.70 -2.08 4.14
N LYS A 179 11.99 -1.69 4.13
CA LYS A 179 12.46 -0.40 3.63
C LYS A 179 13.45 -0.58 2.48
N ALA A 180 13.17 0.01 1.32
CA ALA A 180 14.02 -0.06 0.13
C ALA A 180 13.82 1.16 -0.79
N GLN A 181 14.56 1.23 -1.90
CA GLN A 181 14.47 2.32 -2.88
C GLN A 181 13.19 2.28 -3.74
N ASN A 182 12.61 1.08 -3.92
CA ASN A 182 11.38 0.86 -4.69
C ASN A 182 10.42 -0.08 -3.96
N ALA A 183 9.20 -0.15 -4.49
CA ALA A 183 8.08 -0.83 -3.84
C ALA A 183 8.22 -2.35 -3.85
N GLU A 184 8.72 -2.93 -4.95
CA GLU A 184 8.95 -4.38 -5.05
C GLU A 184 9.93 -4.86 -3.98
N LYS A 185 11.10 -4.21 -3.87
CA LYS A 185 12.12 -4.55 -2.88
C LYS A 185 11.61 -4.35 -1.45
N ALA A 186 10.86 -3.26 -1.21
CA ALA A 186 10.27 -2.99 0.11
C ALA A 186 9.25 -4.08 0.49
N ALA A 187 8.37 -4.49 -0.42
CA ALA A 187 7.42 -5.57 -0.19
C ALA A 187 8.14 -6.90 0.10
N GLY A 188 9.15 -7.27 -0.70
CA GLY A 188 9.92 -8.50 -0.48
C GLY A 188 10.69 -8.52 0.85
N LEU A 189 11.11 -7.37 1.37
CA LEU A 189 11.70 -7.27 2.72
C LEU A 189 10.64 -7.39 3.82
N ALA A 190 9.45 -6.82 3.60
CA ALA A 190 8.32 -6.93 4.51
C ALA A 190 7.89 -8.41 4.66
N ASP A 191 7.82 -9.15 3.55
CA ASP A 191 7.54 -10.60 3.54
C ASP A 191 8.58 -11.38 4.35
N LYS A 192 9.87 -11.16 4.08
CA LYS A 192 10.97 -11.78 4.84
C LYS A 192 10.92 -11.44 6.32
N ALA A 193 10.48 -10.25 6.68
CA ALA A 193 10.32 -9.85 8.08
C ALA A 193 9.13 -10.58 8.73
N LEU A 194 8.03 -10.72 8.01
CA LEU A 194 6.84 -11.43 8.48
C LEU A 194 7.11 -12.94 8.65
N ASP A 195 7.86 -13.55 7.74
CA ASP A 195 8.26 -14.96 7.84
C ASP A 195 9.17 -15.22 9.04
N ALA A 196 10.09 -14.32 9.35
CA ALA A 196 10.92 -14.41 10.55
C ALA A 196 10.09 -14.31 11.84
N ILE A 197 9.05 -13.46 11.87
CA ILE A 197 8.09 -13.42 12.99
C ILE A 197 7.36 -14.76 13.11
N ARG A 198 6.87 -15.33 11.99
CA ARG A 198 6.16 -16.62 11.95
C ARG A 198 7.05 -17.78 12.41
N ALA A 199 8.34 -17.75 12.09
CA ALA A 199 9.33 -18.74 12.49
C ALA A 199 9.79 -18.61 13.96
N GLY A 200 9.36 -17.55 14.68
CA GLY A 200 9.77 -17.31 16.06
C GLY A 200 11.20 -16.78 16.19
N GLU A 201 11.76 -16.22 15.12
CA GLU A 201 13.14 -15.69 15.09
C GLU A 201 13.27 -14.31 15.76
N CYS A 202 12.15 -13.70 16.17
CA CYS A 202 12.17 -12.44 16.91
C CYS A 202 11.11 -12.39 18.01
N GLU A 203 11.45 -11.74 19.13
CA GLU A 203 10.51 -11.44 20.20
C GLU A 203 9.70 -10.18 19.84
N GLY A 204 8.51 -10.36 19.28
CA GLY A 204 7.54 -9.28 19.08
C GLY A 204 6.66 -9.45 17.85
N GLN A 205 5.60 -8.64 17.79
CA GLN A 205 4.64 -8.67 16.68
C GLN A 205 5.05 -7.80 15.48
N ILE A 206 6.15 -7.04 15.57
CA ILE A 206 6.63 -6.17 14.48
C ILE A 206 8.14 -6.32 14.30
N LEU A 207 8.58 -6.63 13.08
CA LEU A 207 9.98 -6.72 12.67
C LEU A 207 10.25 -5.79 11.49
N VAL A 208 11.40 -5.12 11.49
CA VAL A 208 11.81 -4.21 10.42
C VAL A 208 13.03 -4.80 9.72
N LYS A 209 12.99 -4.88 8.39
CA LYS A 209 14.14 -5.16 7.52
C LYS A 209 14.34 -3.99 6.56
N ARG A 210 15.60 -3.65 6.32
CA ARG A 210 16.00 -2.56 5.41
C ARG A 210 17.16 -3.03 4.55
N LEU A 211 17.20 -2.54 3.31
CA LEU A 211 18.47 -2.46 2.58
C LEU A 211 19.20 -1.21 3.07
N ASP A 212 20.50 -1.32 3.27
CA ASP A 212 21.32 -0.14 3.53
C ASP A 212 21.23 0.73 2.26
N LEU A 213 20.61 1.90 2.41
CA LEU A 213 20.56 2.94 1.40
C LEU A 213 21.91 3.66 1.53
N GLU A 214 22.91 3.23 0.76
CA GLU A 214 24.18 3.96 0.62
C GLU A 214 23.97 5.29 -0.09
#